data_AF-A0ABD3N714-F1
#
_entry.id   AF-A0ABD3N714-F1
#
_cell.length_a   1.000
_cell.length_b   1.000
_cell.length_c   1.000
_cell.angle_alpha   90.00
_cell.angle_beta   90.00
_cell.angle_gamma   90.00
#
_symmetry.space_group_name_H-M   'P 1'
#
loop_
_entity.id
_entity.type
_entity.pdbx_description
1 polymer ?
#
loop_
_entity_poly.entity_id
_entity_poly.type
_entity_poly.pdbx_seq_one_letter_code
_entity_poly.pdbx_strand_id
1 'polypeptide(L)'
;MSIKGNARESILLLLLLLVVFNTNATSTTIAEDSISGVVNEWKRHHLRSGDDASHSDRQLKRPSKKHPASSPSQSPTASPTAAPTMSREQEWELNKAKWNCFISGGSNARPYNGYEMVFQKQSQVVDYGLPYRVTVNKDDKVFLVRQMDGTPVNDDGIIDWMRTVDEVFQVIADSWTNNADSVAVTYDAEKGHPTDCNIDQDSGAADDEIIIKILNATLR
;
A
#
# COMPACT_ATOMS: atom_id res chain seq x y z
N MET A 1 -24.68 -35.51 -5.92
CA MET A 1 -23.40 -35.88 -5.27
C MET A 1 -23.30 -35.12 -3.96
N SER A 2 -23.39 -35.81 -2.83
CA SER A 2 -23.36 -35.22 -1.47
C SER A 2 -22.01 -35.56 -0.84
N ILE A 3 -21.17 -34.54 -0.62
CA ILE A 3 -19.87 -34.70 0.03
C ILE A 3 -20.08 -34.45 1.52
N LYS A 4 -20.27 -35.53 2.28
CA LYS A 4 -20.18 -35.49 3.75
C LYS A 4 -18.70 -35.55 4.13
N GLY A 5 -18.06 -34.37 4.23
CA GLY A 5 -16.72 -34.24 4.79
C GLY A 5 -16.77 -34.36 6.31
N ASN A 6 -16.03 -35.33 6.84
CA ASN A 6 -15.98 -35.64 8.27
C ASN A 6 -15.15 -34.58 9.01
N ALA A 7 -15.76 -33.81 9.92
CA ALA A 7 -15.10 -32.77 10.72
C ALA A 7 -13.86 -33.24 11.50
N ARG A 8 -13.68 -34.56 11.64
CA ARG A 8 -12.54 -35.19 12.30
C ARG A 8 -11.24 -35.12 11.50
N GLU A 9 -11.29 -35.06 10.17
CA GLU A 9 -10.07 -34.95 9.35
C GLU A 9 -9.50 -33.52 9.34
N SER A 10 -10.37 -32.51 9.40
CA SER A 10 -9.93 -31.11 9.49
C SER A 10 -9.19 -30.80 10.80
N ILE A 11 -9.59 -31.42 11.91
CA ILE A 11 -8.92 -31.23 13.22
C ILE A 11 -7.55 -31.90 13.26
N LEU A 12 -7.38 -33.04 12.60
CA LEU A 12 -6.08 -33.71 12.50
C LEU A 12 -5.09 -32.94 11.63
N LEU A 13 -5.55 -32.31 10.54
CA LEU A 13 -4.71 -31.41 9.74
C LEU A 13 -4.29 -30.15 10.52
N LEU A 14 -5.21 -29.58 11.32
CA LEU A 14 -4.97 -28.40 12.16
C LEU A 14 -3.94 -28.70 13.26
N LEU A 15 -4.01 -29.89 13.88
CA LEU A 15 -3.06 -30.35 14.89
C LEU A 15 -1.69 -30.73 14.28
N LEU A 16 -1.65 -31.31 13.08
CA LEU A 16 -0.38 -31.62 12.40
C LEU A 16 0.36 -30.33 12.02
N LEU A 17 -0.35 -29.31 11.55
CA LEU A 17 0.22 -27.97 11.29
C LEU A 17 0.79 -27.34 12.57
N LEU A 18 0.07 -27.42 13.69
CA LEU A 18 0.54 -26.89 14.98
C LEU A 18 1.80 -27.58 15.52
N VAL A 19 1.98 -28.88 15.24
CA VAL A 19 3.19 -29.61 15.65
C VAL A 19 4.39 -29.21 14.78
N VAL A 20 4.21 -28.99 13.47
CA VAL A 20 5.29 -28.54 12.57
C VAL A 20 5.80 -27.15 12.94
N PHE A 21 4.94 -26.26 13.45
CA PHE A 21 5.35 -24.91 13.88
C PHE A 21 6.09 -24.88 15.23
N ASN A 22 5.91 -25.86 16.10
CA ASN A 22 6.54 -25.86 17.43
C ASN A 22 7.93 -26.49 17.49
N THR A 23 8.40 -27.16 16.43
CA THR A 23 9.72 -27.83 16.44
C THR A 23 10.87 -27.02 15.86
N ASN A 24 10.65 -25.78 15.39
CA ASN A 24 11.71 -24.94 14.79
C ASN A 24 12.27 -23.85 15.71
N ALA A 25 12.19 -24.03 17.03
CA ALA A 25 12.73 -23.10 18.01
C ALA A 25 14.03 -23.60 18.66
N THR A 26 14.99 -24.11 17.88
CA THR A 26 16.40 -24.21 18.33
C THR A 26 17.33 -24.26 17.12
N SER A 27 18.14 -23.20 16.99
CA SER A 27 19.37 -23.11 16.20
C SER A 27 19.30 -23.46 14.72
N THR A 28 19.55 -22.49 13.84
CA THR A 28 20.81 -22.34 13.09
C THR A 28 20.57 -21.38 11.91
N THR A 29 21.49 -20.43 11.74
CA THR A 29 21.74 -19.62 10.55
C THR A 29 21.46 -20.35 9.23
N ILE A 30 20.39 -20.00 8.51
CA ILE A 30 20.19 -20.38 7.11
C ILE A 30 19.51 -19.22 6.33
N ALA A 31 20.30 -18.68 5.41
CA ALA A 31 20.02 -18.14 4.08
C ALA A 31 18.74 -17.31 3.81
N GLU A 32 18.97 -16.16 3.20
CA GLU A 32 18.05 -15.15 2.66
C GLU A 32 17.12 -15.66 1.51
N ASP A 33 17.06 -16.97 1.24
CA ASP A 33 16.33 -17.52 0.08
C ASP A 33 14.84 -17.82 0.33
N SER A 34 14.35 -17.71 1.58
CA SER A 34 12.96 -18.12 1.90
C SER A 34 11.89 -17.03 1.72
N ILE A 35 12.28 -15.76 1.52
CA ILE A 35 11.33 -14.64 1.33
C ILE A 35 10.80 -14.64 -0.12
N SER A 36 11.62 -15.04 -1.08
CA SER A 36 11.24 -15.17 -2.50
C SER A 36 10.17 -16.25 -2.75
N GLY A 37 10.05 -17.24 -1.84
CA GLY A 37 9.06 -18.32 -1.95
C GLY A 37 7.62 -17.86 -1.76
N VAL A 38 7.38 -16.99 -0.77
CA VAL A 38 6.04 -16.49 -0.42
C VAL A 38 5.54 -15.47 -1.46
N VAL A 39 6.45 -14.64 -1.99
CA VAL A 39 6.15 -13.64 -3.04
C VAL A 39 5.71 -14.31 -4.36
N ASN A 40 6.23 -15.50 -4.67
CA ASN A 40 5.88 -16.23 -5.90
C ASN A 40 4.54 -16.99 -5.83
N GLU A 41 3.94 -17.14 -4.65
CA GLU A 41 2.65 -17.79 -4.47
C GLU A 41 1.48 -16.82 -4.68
N TRP A 42 1.64 -15.55 -4.31
CA TRP A 42 0.66 -14.48 -4.60
C TRP A 42 0.52 -14.19 -6.11
N LYS A 43 1.65 -14.19 -6.86
CA LYS A 43 1.66 -14.05 -8.33
C LYS A 43 0.96 -15.19 -9.07
N ARG A 44 0.94 -16.41 -8.51
CA ARG A 44 0.33 -17.59 -9.17
C ARG A 44 -1.19 -17.59 -9.13
N HIS A 45 -1.81 -16.89 -8.17
CA HIS A 45 -3.27 -16.85 -8.05
C HIS A 45 -3.94 -15.72 -8.86
N HIS A 46 -3.22 -14.67 -9.25
CA HIS A 46 -3.81 -13.48 -9.89
C HIS A 46 -3.67 -13.38 -11.42
N LEU A 47 -2.89 -14.26 -12.06
CA LEU A 47 -2.69 -14.25 -13.52
C LEU A 47 -3.59 -15.24 -14.31
N ARG A 48 -4.66 -15.79 -13.70
CA ARG A 48 -5.54 -16.78 -14.35
C ARG A 48 -6.99 -16.33 -14.52
N SER A 49 -7.21 -15.05 -14.81
CA SER A 49 -8.52 -14.56 -15.23
C SER A 49 -8.39 -13.50 -16.34
N GLY A 50 -7.94 -13.94 -17.50
CA GLY A 50 -8.27 -13.28 -18.76
C GLY A 50 -9.32 -14.14 -19.47
N ASP A 51 -10.46 -13.57 -19.82
CA ASP A 51 -10.88 -13.37 -21.21
C ASP A 51 -12.37 -13.02 -21.33
N ASP A 52 -12.66 -12.34 -22.44
CA ASP A 52 -13.96 -11.98 -23.03
C ASP A 52 -14.70 -10.74 -22.50
N ALA A 53 -14.56 -9.61 -23.23
CA ALA A 53 -15.56 -9.30 -24.27
C ALA A 53 -15.34 -7.95 -24.98
N SER A 54 -15.35 -8.05 -26.32
CA SER A 54 -16.02 -7.19 -27.30
C SER A 54 -15.52 -5.77 -27.58
N HIS A 55 -14.89 -5.69 -28.76
CA HIS A 55 -14.79 -4.53 -29.64
C HIS A 55 -16.08 -3.72 -29.83
N SER A 56 -15.93 -2.40 -29.92
CA SER A 56 -16.74 -1.57 -30.81
C SER A 56 -15.90 -0.44 -31.41
N ASP A 57 -15.60 -0.62 -32.69
CA ASP A 57 -15.04 0.36 -33.63
C ASP A 57 -15.88 1.65 -33.68
N ARG A 58 -15.24 2.81 -33.50
CA ARG A 58 -15.79 4.09 -33.97
C ARG A 58 -14.68 4.98 -34.51
N GLN A 59 -14.40 4.81 -35.80
CA GLN A 59 -13.56 5.74 -36.56
C GLN A 59 -14.26 7.09 -36.75
N LEU A 60 -13.64 8.16 -36.24
CA LEU A 60 -13.95 9.54 -36.63
C LEU A 60 -12.77 10.14 -37.41
N LYS A 61 -13.04 10.30 -38.71
CA LYS A 61 -12.26 10.96 -39.74
C LYS A 61 -11.98 12.43 -39.35
N ARG A 62 -10.72 12.84 -39.25
CA ARG A 62 -10.33 14.26 -39.17
C ARG A 62 -9.53 14.69 -40.41
N PRO A 63 -9.78 15.89 -40.95
CA PRO A 63 -9.18 16.36 -42.19
C PRO A 63 -7.72 16.82 -42.03
N SER A 64 -6.92 16.44 -43.02
CA SER A 64 -5.50 16.74 -43.20
C SER A 64 -5.25 18.23 -43.48
N LYS A 65 -4.51 18.91 -42.60
CA LYS A 65 -3.89 20.22 -42.89
C LYS A 65 -2.44 20.03 -43.32
N LYS A 66 -2.15 20.41 -44.56
CA LYS A 66 -0.80 20.55 -45.13
C LYS A 66 -0.09 21.76 -44.50
N HIS A 67 1.13 21.57 -44.01
CA HIS A 67 2.10 22.64 -43.78
C HIS A 67 3.44 22.29 -44.48
N PRO A 68 4.15 23.30 -45.04
CA PRO A 68 5.38 23.11 -45.81
C PRO A 68 6.64 22.95 -44.94
N ALA A 69 7.69 22.41 -45.58
CA ALA A 69 9.08 22.21 -45.14
C ALA A 69 9.76 23.48 -44.56
N SER A 70 10.84 23.48 -43.76
CA SER A 70 12.06 22.65 -43.78
C SER A 70 12.98 22.96 -42.57
N SER A 71 13.84 21.97 -42.22
CA SER A 71 15.10 22.00 -41.42
C SER A 71 15.02 22.20 -39.89
N PRO A 72 15.73 21.38 -39.07
CA PRO A 72 17.20 21.37 -39.04
C PRO A 72 17.89 20.00 -38.85
N SER A 73 19.13 19.89 -39.33
CA SER A 73 20.07 18.82 -38.97
C SER A 73 20.61 19.07 -37.56
N GLN A 74 20.06 18.38 -36.56
CA GLN A 74 20.62 18.34 -35.21
C GLN A 74 21.50 17.10 -35.07
N SER A 75 22.75 17.32 -34.65
CA SER A 75 23.71 16.29 -34.30
C SER A 75 23.16 15.38 -33.18
N PRO A 76 23.45 14.07 -33.20
CA PRO A 76 23.01 13.17 -32.15
C PRO A 76 23.82 13.42 -30.87
N THR A 77 23.28 14.24 -29.97
CA THR A 77 23.71 14.24 -28.57
C THR A 77 23.24 12.93 -27.95
N ALA A 78 24.19 12.05 -27.63
CA ALA A 78 23.91 10.79 -26.95
C ALA A 78 23.08 11.06 -25.68
N SER A 79 21.85 10.56 -25.67
CA SER A 79 20.99 10.64 -24.49
C SER A 79 21.67 9.93 -23.33
N PRO A 80 21.76 10.55 -22.14
CA PRO A 80 22.32 9.89 -20.98
C PRO A 80 21.53 8.61 -20.69
N THR A 81 22.25 7.50 -20.57
CA THR A 81 21.70 6.21 -20.15
C THR A 81 20.91 6.41 -18.86
N ALA A 82 19.59 6.36 -18.93
CA ALA A 82 18.72 6.49 -17.78
C ALA A 82 19.08 5.40 -16.77
N ALA A 83 19.39 5.78 -15.53
CA ALA A 83 19.58 4.84 -14.45
C ALA A 83 18.31 3.97 -14.30
N PRO A 84 18.44 2.68 -13.95
CA PRO A 84 17.29 1.83 -13.74
C PRO A 84 16.38 2.45 -12.68
N THR A 85 15.17 2.82 -13.09
CA THR A 85 14.14 3.35 -12.19
C THR A 85 13.41 2.16 -11.57
N MET A 86 13.41 2.09 -10.24
CA MET A 86 12.66 1.08 -9.48
C MET A 86 11.17 1.17 -9.82
N SER A 87 10.47 0.03 -9.94
CA SER A 87 9.01 0.07 -10.12
C SER A 87 8.32 0.57 -8.85
N ARG A 88 7.13 1.15 -8.98
CA ARG A 88 6.35 1.62 -7.81
C ARG A 88 6.04 0.51 -6.81
N GLU A 89 5.82 -0.72 -7.29
CA GLU A 89 5.57 -1.89 -6.44
C GLU A 89 6.84 -2.29 -5.68
N GLN A 90 8.01 -2.23 -6.33
CA GLN A 90 9.28 -2.48 -5.66
C GLN A 90 9.58 -1.41 -4.58
N GLU A 91 9.26 -0.15 -4.87
CA GLU A 91 9.40 0.94 -3.91
C GLU A 91 8.44 0.77 -2.72
N TRP A 92 7.20 0.36 -2.96
CA TRP A 92 6.22 0.05 -1.91
C TRP A 92 6.71 -1.09 -1.00
N GLU A 93 7.16 -2.21 -1.58
CA GLU A 93 7.65 -3.37 -0.82
C GLU A 93 8.87 -2.99 0.03
N LEU A 94 9.80 -2.24 -0.56
CA LEU A 94 10.98 -1.75 0.15
C LEU A 94 10.59 -0.88 1.37
N ASN A 95 9.67 0.06 1.17
CA ASN A 95 9.26 0.99 2.22
C ASN A 95 8.36 0.31 3.26
N LYS A 96 7.51 -0.64 2.86
CA LYS A 96 6.75 -1.49 3.78
C LYS A 96 7.68 -2.33 4.66
N ALA A 97 8.74 -2.90 4.08
CA ALA A 97 9.75 -3.65 4.83
C ALA A 97 10.50 -2.75 5.85
N LYS A 98 10.89 -1.54 5.45
CA LYS A 98 11.48 -0.54 6.36
C LYS A 98 10.53 -0.20 7.52
N TRP A 99 9.25 0.03 7.22
CA TRP A 99 8.24 0.32 8.23
C TRP A 99 8.07 -0.84 9.21
N ASN A 100 7.96 -2.07 8.69
CA ASN A 100 7.88 -3.29 9.52
C ASN A 100 9.12 -3.45 10.41
N CYS A 101 10.30 -3.14 9.91
CA CYS A 101 11.54 -3.15 10.69
C CYS A 101 11.51 -2.07 11.80
N PHE A 102 11.08 -0.86 11.47
CA PHE A 102 10.97 0.26 12.42
C PHE A 102 10.01 -0.06 13.57
N ILE A 103 8.77 -0.47 13.28
CA ILE A 103 7.74 -0.74 14.31
C ILE A 103 8.04 -1.95 15.17
N SER A 104 8.91 -2.84 14.69
CA SER A 104 9.34 -4.02 15.42
C SER A 104 10.66 -3.83 16.18
N GLY A 105 11.27 -2.64 16.07
CA GLY A 105 12.58 -2.36 16.68
C GLY A 105 13.68 -3.29 16.17
N GLY A 106 13.55 -3.79 14.93
CA GLY A 106 14.44 -4.79 14.35
C GLY A 106 14.29 -6.22 14.90
N SER A 107 13.19 -6.52 15.59
CA SER A 107 12.89 -7.86 16.13
C SER A 107 11.63 -8.47 15.49
N ASN A 108 11.32 -9.75 15.72
CA ASN A 108 10.14 -10.38 15.09
C ASN A 108 8.80 -10.06 15.76
N ALA A 109 8.80 -9.45 16.95
CA ALA A 109 7.59 -9.09 17.69
C ALA A 109 7.59 -7.57 17.90
N ARG A 110 6.44 -6.88 17.70
CA ARG A 110 6.31 -5.45 18.00
C ARG A 110 6.62 -5.23 19.49
N PRO A 111 7.80 -4.70 19.87
CA PRO A 111 8.21 -4.65 21.27
C PRO A 111 7.65 -3.41 21.97
N TYR A 112 7.15 -2.45 21.19
CA TYR A 112 6.65 -1.16 21.64
C TYR A 112 5.15 -1.20 21.95
N ASN A 113 4.69 -0.27 22.77
CA ASN A 113 3.27 -0.13 23.13
C ASN A 113 2.41 0.45 21.98
N GLY A 114 2.98 0.49 20.77
CA GLY A 114 2.43 1.11 19.57
C GLY A 114 3.26 2.31 19.15
N TYR A 115 2.62 3.29 18.51
CA TYR A 115 3.27 4.50 18.02
C TYR A 115 2.29 5.69 18.05
N GLU A 116 2.82 6.91 17.98
CA GLU A 116 2.05 8.13 17.74
C GLU A 116 2.43 8.68 16.36
N MET A 117 1.48 9.35 15.71
CA MET A 117 1.70 10.10 14.47
C MET A 117 0.76 11.31 14.39
N VAL A 118 1.07 12.24 13.51
CA VAL A 118 0.10 13.25 13.04
C VAL A 118 -0.50 12.74 11.73
N PHE A 119 -1.82 12.61 11.69
CA PHE A 119 -2.57 12.10 10.54
C PHE A 119 -3.53 13.16 10.02
N GLN A 120 -3.61 13.30 8.71
CA GLN A 120 -4.56 14.15 8.02
C GLN A 120 -5.07 13.39 6.79
N LYS A 121 -6.39 13.43 6.57
CA LYS A 121 -6.99 12.88 5.36
C LYS A 121 -8.03 13.85 4.81
N GLN A 122 -7.90 14.21 3.55
CA GLN A 122 -8.82 15.06 2.81
C GLN A 122 -9.51 14.25 1.71
N SER A 123 -10.78 14.55 1.48
CA SER A 123 -11.60 14.05 0.38
C SER A 123 -12.61 15.16 0.04
N GLN A 124 -13.05 15.25 -1.22
CA GLN A 124 -14.01 16.29 -1.62
C GLN A 124 -15.40 16.12 -0.98
N VAL A 125 -15.75 14.90 -0.53
CA VAL A 125 -17.06 14.59 0.04
C VAL A 125 -17.14 14.93 1.54
N VAL A 126 -16.02 14.84 2.26
CA VAL A 126 -16.00 14.94 3.72
C VAL A 126 -14.86 15.86 4.18
N ASP A 127 -15.23 16.97 4.82
CA ASP A 127 -14.26 17.93 5.36
C ASP A 127 -13.86 17.57 6.81
N TYR A 128 -13.03 16.53 6.94
CA TYR A 128 -12.22 16.29 8.14
C TYR A 128 -10.75 16.66 7.89
N GLY A 129 -10.53 17.69 7.08
CA GLY A 129 -9.20 18.06 6.58
C GLY A 129 -8.23 18.62 7.62
N LEU A 130 -8.55 18.60 8.91
CA LEU A 130 -7.64 19.00 9.97
C LEU A 130 -6.64 17.88 10.31
N PRO A 131 -5.41 18.21 10.73
CA PRO A 131 -4.48 17.23 11.27
C PRO A 131 -4.86 16.83 12.71
N TYR A 132 -4.70 15.55 13.03
CA TYR A 132 -4.94 14.98 14.35
C TYR A 132 -3.72 14.22 14.84
N ARG A 133 -3.48 14.25 16.16
CA ARG A 133 -2.54 13.34 16.81
C ARG A 133 -3.22 12.00 17.03
N VAL A 134 -2.71 10.95 16.40
CA VAL A 134 -3.25 9.60 16.45
C VAL A 134 -2.27 8.71 17.18
N THR A 135 -2.74 8.07 18.24
CA THR A 135 -2.03 7.02 18.94
C THR A 135 -2.55 5.67 18.48
N VAL A 136 -1.65 4.82 17.99
CA VAL A 136 -1.91 3.43 17.64
C VAL A 136 -1.32 2.55 18.74
N ASN A 137 -2.03 1.50 19.14
CA ASN A 137 -1.56 0.56 20.17
C ASN A 137 -0.71 -0.58 19.58
N LYS A 138 -0.20 -1.47 20.45
CA LYS A 138 0.62 -2.63 20.06
C LYS A 138 -0.09 -3.63 19.13
N ASP A 139 -1.42 -3.63 19.12
CA ASP A 139 -2.26 -4.55 18.33
C ASP A 139 -2.66 -3.92 16.97
N ASP A 140 -1.98 -2.84 16.57
CA ASP A 140 -2.23 -2.08 15.35
C ASP A 140 -3.67 -1.53 15.25
N LYS A 141 -4.16 -0.96 16.36
CA LYS A 141 -5.47 -0.27 16.40
C LYS A 141 -5.31 1.16 16.87
N VAL A 142 -6.05 2.06 16.22
CA VAL A 142 -6.23 3.43 16.70
C VAL A 142 -6.81 3.36 18.11
N PHE A 143 -6.06 3.88 19.07
CA PHE A 143 -6.39 3.85 20.50
C PHE A 143 -6.87 5.21 21.01
N LEU A 144 -6.30 6.29 20.50
CA LEU A 144 -6.63 7.64 20.94
C LEU A 144 -6.40 8.64 19.82
N VAL A 145 -7.37 9.55 19.65
CA VAL A 145 -7.31 10.66 18.69
C VAL A 145 -7.39 11.97 19.48
N ARG A 146 -6.50 12.90 19.17
CA ARG A 146 -6.46 14.23 19.78
C ARG A 146 -6.37 15.30 18.71
N GLN A 147 -6.95 16.44 19.00
CA GLN A 147 -6.65 17.68 18.29
C GLN A 147 -5.17 18.06 18.51
N MET A 148 -4.66 18.96 17.68
CA MET A 148 -3.26 19.39 17.77
C MET A 148 -2.92 20.10 19.10
N ASP A 149 -3.91 20.65 19.78
CA ASP A 149 -3.81 21.26 21.12
C ASP A 149 -3.77 20.23 22.28
N GLY A 150 -3.94 18.94 21.97
CA GLY A 150 -3.96 17.83 22.93
C GLY A 150 -5.35 17.43 23.44
N THR A 151 -6.41 18.17 23.08
CA THR A 151 -7.79 17.87 23.46
C THR A 151 -8.23 16.54 22.84
N PRO A 152 -8.76 15.57 23.62
CA PRO A 152 -9.31 14.34 23.08
C PRO A 152 -10.47 14.61 22.11
N VAL A 153 -10.50 13.87 21.00
CA VAL A 153 -11.64 13.85 20.07
C VAL A 153 -12.59 12.76 20.52
N ASN A 154 -13.88 13.10 20.67
CA ASN A 154 -14.95 12.17 21.05
C ASN A 154 -15.98 11.97 19.91
N ASP A 155 -15.71 12.52 18.73
CA ASP A 155 -16.55 12.35 17.55
C ASP A 155 -16.19 11.04 16.85
N ASP A 156 -17.10 10.06 16.88
CA ASP A 156 -16.88 8.74 16.29
C ASP A 156 -16.63 8.80 14.79
N GLY A 157 -17.23 9.77 14.07
CA GLY A 157 -17.02 9.96 12.63
C GLY A 157 -15.58 10.38 12.33
N ILE A 158 -14.99 11.26 13.15
CA ILE A 158 -13.58 11.63 13.04
C ILE A 158 -12.68 10.44 13.42
N ILE A 159 -13.02 9.70 14.47
CA ILE A 159 -12.22 8.55 14.93
C ILE A 159 -12.19 7.45 13.86
N ASP A 160 -13.34 7.09 13.28
CA ASP A 160 -13.47 6.09 12.21
C ASP A 160 -12.79 6.51 10.90
N TRP A 161 -12.55 7.81 10.73
CA TRP A 161 -11.81 8.38 9.60
C TRP A 161 -10.29 8.17 9.71
N MET A 162 -9.78 7.95 10.92
CA MET A 162 -8.36 7.70 11.15
C MET A 162 -7.96 6.32 10.61
N ARG A 163 -6.68 6.20 10.22
CA ARG A 163 -6.10 4.96 9.72
C ARG A 163 -4.76 4.70 10.41
N THR A 164 -4.36 3.44 10.55
CA THR A 164 -2.97 3.09 10.87
C THR A 164 -2.08 3.27 9.63
N VAL A 165 -0.77 3.25 9.81
CA VAL A 165 0.17 3.30 8.68
C VAL A 165 0.00 2.05 7.81
N ASP A 166 -0.26 0.89 8.43
CA ASP A 166 -0.48 -0.35 7.70
C ASP A 166 -1.75 -0.31 6.87
N GLU A 167 -2.81 0.30 7.39
CA GLU A 167 -4.04 0.55 6.62
C GLU A 167 -3.81 1.53 5.46
N VAL A 168 -2.95 2.55 5.61
CA VAL A 168 -2.59 3.45 4.50
C VAL A 168 -1.80 2.73 3.41
N PHE A 169 -0.87 1.84 3.77
CA PHE A 169 -0.23 0.95 2.79
C PHE A 169 -1.24 0.10 2.01
N GLN A 170 -2.29 -0.39 2.69
CA GLN A 170 -3.36 -1.15 2.04
C GLN A 170 -4.17 -0.27 1.08
N VAL A 171 -4.52 0.97 1.47
CA VAL A 171 -5.21 1.94 0.59
C VAL A 171 -4.42 2.17 -0.71
N ILE A 172 -3.10 2.30 -0.62
CA ILE A 172 -2.22 2.47 -1.78
C ILE A 172 -2.29 1.22 -2.69
N ALA A 173 -2.14 0.03 -2.12
CA ALA A 173 -2.17 -1.24 -2.87
C ALA A 173 -3.53 -1.51 -3.52
N ASP A 174 -4.62 -1.22 -2.81
CA ASP A 174 -5.99 -1.35 -3.31
C ASP A 174 -6.23 -0.40 -4.49
N SER A 175 -5.69 0.82 -4.42
CA SER A 175 -5.83 1.80 -5.51
C SER A 175 -5.16 1.32 -6.80
N TRP A 176 -3.99 0.68 -6.73
CA TRP A 176 -3.40 0.04 -7.91
C TRP A 176 -4.21 -1.14 -8.42
N THR A 177 -4.74 -1.96 -7.51
CA THR A 177 -5.56 -3.13 -7.86
C THR A 177 -6.85 -2.72 -8.56
N ASN A 178 -7.42 -1.59 -8.15
CA ASN A 178 -8.65 -1.02 -8.71
C ASN A 178 -8.40 -0.15 -9.95
N ASN A 179 -7.16 -0.07 -10.45
CA ASN A 179 -6.76 0.75 -11.59
C ASN A 179 -7.06 2.25 -11.41
N ALA A 180 -6.78 2.80 -10.22
CA ALA A 180 -6.82 4.24 -10.00
C ALA A 180 -6.01 4.97 -11.09
N ASP A 181 -6.60 6.02 -11.66
CA ASP A 181 -5.99 6.83 -12.72
C ASP A 181 -4.63 7.41 -12.31
N SER A 182 -4.47 7.81 -11.05
CA SER A 182 -3.17 8.19 -10.52
C SER A 182 -2.98 7.80 -9.04
N VAL A 183 -1.75 7.41 -8.71
CA VAL A 183 -1.32 7.14 -7.33
C VAL A 183 0.10 7.67 -7.17
N ALA A 184 0.25 8.77 -6.45
CA ALA A 184 1.53 9.38 -6.11
C ALA A 184 1.77 9.25 -4.60
N VAL A 185 2.91 8.68 -4.21
CA VAL A 185 3.25 8.44 -2.81
C VAL A 185 4.67 8.89 -2.55
N THR A 186 4.87 9.63 -1.46
CA THR A 186 6.19 9.90 -0.87
C THR A 186 6.32 9.10 0.41
N TYR A 187 7.52 8.58 0.67
CA TYR A 187 7.83 7.80 1.88
C TYR A 187 8.88 8.51 2.74
N ASP A 188 8.83 8.27 4.05
CA ASP A 188 9.91 8.62 4.96
C ASP A 188 11.15 7.77 4.64
N ALA A 189 12.29 8.43 4.39
CA ALA A 189 13.49 7.74 3.90
C ALA A 189 14.06 6.72 4.90
N GLU A 190 13.92 7.00 6.21
CA GLU A 190 14.49 6.21 7.31
C GLU A 190 13.52 5.12 7.76
N LYS A 191 12.27 5.48 8.00
CA LYS A 191 11.23 4.64 8.60
C LYS A 191 10.35 3.95 7.57
N GLY A 192 10.31 4.44 6.33
CA GLY A 192 9.55 3.83 5.23
C GLY A 192 8.03 4.02 5.27
N HIS A 193 7.44 4.71 6.25
CA HIS A 193 6.00 4.97 6.21
C HIS A 193 5.64 5.98 5.11
N PRO A 194 4.44 5.91 4.50
CA PRO A 194 3.96 6.94 3.58
C PRO A 194 3.81 8.27 4.33
N THR A 195 4.27 9.37 3.74
CA THR A 195 4.21 10.73 4.33
C THR A 195 3.23 11.65 3.60
N ASP A 196 3.09 11.48 2.28
CA ASP A 196 2.12 12.17 1.44
C ASP A 196 1.62 11.19 0.36
N CYS A 197 0.31 10.98 0.30
CA CYS A 197 -0.35 10.14 -0.68
C CYS A 197 -1.41 10.99 -1.40
N ASN A 198 -1.31 11.11 -2.72
CA ASN A 198 -2.36 11.64 -3.57
C ASN A 198 -2.87 10.51 -4.48
N ILE A 199 -4.14 10.18 -4.35
CA ILE A 199 -4.80 9.10 -5.08
C ILE A 199 -6.01 9.70 -5.79
N ASP A 200 -6.04 9.54 -7.11
CA ASP A 200 -7.16 9.90 -7.97
C ASP A 200 -7.69 8.60 -8.60
N GLN A 201 -8.90 8.18 -8.21
CA GLN A 201 -9.47 6.93 -8.69
C GLN A 201 -9.94 7.03 -10.15
N ASP A 202 -10.62 8.12 -10.48
CA ASP A 202 -11.15 8.41 -11.82
C ASP A 202 -11.01 9.92 -12.08
N SER A 203 -10.07 10.28 -12.95
CA SER A 203 -9.76 11.66 -13.33
C SER A 203 -10.92 12.39 -14.02
N GLY A 204 -11.96 11.66 -14.42
CA GLY A 204 -13.23 12.19 -14.92
C GLY A 204 -14.23 12.56 -13.82
N ALA A 205 -14.05 12.07 -12.58
CA ALA A 205 -14.90 12.32 -11.43
C ALA A 205 -14.17 13.19 -10.40
N ALA A 206 -14.67 14.40 -10.17
CA ALA A 206 -13.99 15.33 -9.26
C ALA A 206 -14.01 14.86 -7.79
N ASP A 207 -14.97 14.05 -7.39
CA ASP A 207 -15.25 13.73 -5.98
C ASP A 207 -14.43 12.55 -5.40
N ASP A 208 -13.61 11.89 -6.20
CA ASP A 208 -12.90 10.66 -5.82
C ASP A 208 -11.41 10.87 -5.43
N GLU A 209 -10.93 12.12 -5.38
CA GLU A 209 -9.56 12.43 -4.94
C GLU A 209 -9.43 12.21 -3.41
N ILE A 210 -8.41 11.42 -3.04
CA ILE A 210 -8.05 11.15 -1.65
C ILE A 210 -6.62 11.63 -1.42
N ILE A 211 -6.45 12.53 -0.45
CA ILE A 211 -5.15 13.01 0.00
C ILE A 211 -4.93 12.55 1.44
N ILE A 212 -3.84 11.85 1.71
CA ILE A 212 -3.45 11.38 3.05
C ILE A 212 -2.06 11.91 3.38
N LYS A 213 -1.90 12.48 4.58
CA LYS A 213 -0.61 12.91 5.11
C LYS A 213 -0.34 12.30 6.47
N ILE A 214 0.87 11.77 6.63
CA ILE A 214 1.37 11.24 7.90
C ILE A 214 2.68 11.96 8.21
N LEU A 215 2.77 12.51 9.42
CA LEU A 215 3.96 13.20 9.89
C LEU A 215 4.35 12.67 11.26
N ASN A 216 5.65 12.73 11.57
CA ASN A 216 6.19 12.49 12.91
C ASN A 216 5.80 11.13 13.53
N ALA A 217 5.81 10.04 12.75
CA ALA A 217 5.57 8.71 13.30
C ALA A 217 6.69 8.33 14.30
N THR A 218 6.36 8.12 15.57
CA THR A 218 7.30 7.79 16.65
C THR A 218 6.77 6.69 17.55
N LEU A 219 7.64 5.75 17.93
CA LEU A 219 7.30 4.61 18.79
C LEU A 219 6.96 5.05 20.22
N ARG A 220 6.15 4.25 20.93
CA ARG A 220 5.70 4.50 22.31
C ARG A 220 6.10 3.40 23.29
#